data_AF-A0A3G6T2Q6-F1
#
_entry.id   AF-A0A3G6T2Q6-F1
#
_cell.length_a   1.000
_cell.length_b   1.000
_cell.length_c   1.000
_cell.angle_alpha   90.00
_cell.angle_beta   90.00
_cell.angle_gamma   90.00
#
_symmetry.space_group_name_H-M   'P 1'
#
loop_
_entity.id
_entity.type
_entity.pdbx_description
1 polymer ?
#
loop_
_entity_poly.entity_id
_entity_poly.type
_entity_poly.pdbx_seq_one_letter_code
_entity_poly.pdbx_strand_id
1 'polypeptide(L)'
;MLNLQKETKVKYSTISTLGSILVLISATFPFINNIIAIFYPSINTTWVTAANNNLAAVLWSLAICFQSSVLVLTKDMEPYLLCYAPVLFSSLYSSAFYFLPLLNYTPNEDIWFFGAIIGIIILMIGTMYYTKLYVKALKLREGRLKRSLEEIIKEN
;
A
#
# COMPACT_ATOMS: atom_id res chain seq x y z
N MET A 1 33.81 -2.67 -18.17
CA MET A 1 32.35 -2.95 -18.26
C MET A 1 31.93 -4.33 -17.73
N LEU A 2 32.83 -5.33 -17.61
CA LEU A 2 32.47 -6.70 -17.21
C LEU A 2 32.38 -7.01 -15.69
N ASN A 3 32.70 -6.05 -14.81
CA ASN A 3 32.68 -6.29 -13.35
C ASN A 3 31.39 -5.84 -12.63
N LEU A 4 30.47 -5.16 -13.31
CA LEU A 4 29.19 -4.73 -12.70
C LEU A 4 28.11 -5.83 -12.73
N GLN A 5 28.29 -6.91 -13.51
CA GLN A 5 27.34 -8.02 -13.61
C GLN A 5 27.55 -9.12 -12.56
N LYS A 6 28.66 -9.12 -11.81
CA LYS A 6 28.99 -10.21 -10.88
C LYS A 6 28.41 -10.06 -9.47
N GLU A 7 27.89 -8.89 -9.10
CA GLU A 7 27.39 -8.62 -7.73
C GLU A 7 25.87 -8.47 -7.60
N THR A 8 25.07 -8.87 -8.58
CA THR A 8 23.60 -8.83 -8.48
C THR A 8 23.02 -10.03 -7.72
N LYS A 9 23.61 -10.42 -6.58
CA LYS A 9 22.83 -11.14 -5.56
C LYS A 9 22.09 -10.09 -4.76
N VAL A 10 20.79 -9.98 -4.98
CA VAL A 10 19.89 -9.18 -4.13
C VAL A 10 20.13 -9.64 -2.70
N LYS A 11 20.86 -8.85 -1.90
CA LYS A 11 20.98 -9.10 -0.46
C LYS A 11 19.60 -8.84 0.12
N TYR A 12 18.86 -9.91 0.36
CA TYR A 12 17.60 -9.86 1.09
C TYR A 12 17.94 -9.35 2.50
N SER A 13 17.54 -8.10 2.79
CA SER A 13 17.64 -7.56 4.15
C SER A 13 16.52 -8.16 4.97
N THR A 14 16.84 -8.78 6.11
CA THR A 14 15.83 -9.35 7.03
C THR A 14 14.77 -8.33 7.43
N ILE A 15 15.15 -7.05 7.54
CA ILE A 15 14.24 -5.93 7.84
C ILE A 15 13.27 -5.67 6.67
N SER A 16 13.77 -5.68 5.44
CA SER A 16 12.94 -5.55 4.23
C SER A 16 11.97 -6.72 4.09
N THR A 17 12.40 -7.94 4.43
CA THR A 17 11.54 -9.11 4.43
C THR A 17 10.45 -8.99 5.49
N LEU A 18 10.80 -8.58 6.72
CA LEU A 18 9.82 -8.35 7.78
C LEU A 18 8.79 -7.28 7.39
N GLY A 19 9.24 -6.14 6.86
CA GLY A 19 8.36 -5.09 6.36
C GLY A 19 7.43 -5.62 5.28
N SER A 20 7.94 -6.45 4.37
CA SER A 20 7.15 -7.04 3.28
C SER A 20 6.08 -8.00 3.80
N ILE A 21 6.41 -8.81 4.82
CA ILE A 21 5.44 -9.68 5.50
C ILE A 21 4.34 -8.85 6.16
N LEU A 22 4.70 -7.78 6.89
CA LEU A 22 3.73 -6.90 7.54
C LEU A 22 2.81 -6.21 6.53
N VAL A 23 3.35 -5.75 5.40
CA VAL A 23 2.56 -5.20 4.28
C VAL A 23 1.59 -6.27 3.75
N LEU A 24 2.05 -7.50 3.51
CA LEU A 24 1.17 -8.57 3.04
C LEU A 24 0.08 -8.94 4.05
N ILE A 25 0.40 -9.00 5.35
CA ILE A 25 -0.60 -9.22 6.41
C ILE A 25 -1.65 -8.11 6.39
N SER A 26 -1.24 -6.86 6.20
CA SER A 26 -2.17 -5.72 6.16
C SER A 26 -3.19 -5.83 5.01
N ALA A 27 -2.89 -6.57 3.94
CA ALA A 27 -3.82 -6.80 2.85
C ALA A 27 -5.09 -7.53 3.30
N THR A 28 -5.05 -8.25 4.42
CA THR A 28 -6.21 -8.99 4.96
C THR A 28 -7.18 -8.11 5.73
N PHE A 29 -6.74 -6.93 6.21
CA PHE A 29 -7.53 -6.10 7.12
C PHE A 29 -8.85 -5.63 6.51
N PRO A 30 -8.93 -5.19 5.22
CA PRO A 30 -10.20 -4.77 4.63
C PRO A 30 -11.26 -5.87 4.50
N PHE A 31 -10.92 -7.13 4.83
CA PHE A 31 -11.85 -8.25 4.84
C PHE A 31 -12.16 -8.77 6.25
N ILE A 32 -11.68 -8.10 7.30
CA ILE A 32 -11.83 -8.58 8.68
C ILE A 32 -13.29 -8.67 9.11
N ASN A 33 -14.14 -7.77 8.62
CA ASN A 33 -15.59 -7.79 8.84
C ASN A 33 -16.19 -9.09 8.28
N ASN A 34 -15.75 -9.57 7.11
CA ASN A 34 -16.24 -10.81 6.50
C ASN A 34 -15.83 -12.03 7.34
N ILE A 35 -14.61 -12.03 7.88
CA ILE A 35 -14.13 -13.09 8.78
C ILE A 35 -14.98 -13.12 10.06
N ILE A 36 -15.26 -11.96 10.66
CA ILE A 36 -16.09 -11.87 11.87
C ILE A 36 -17.53 -12.29 11.56
N ALA A 37 -18.07 -11.92 10.39
CA ALA A 37 -19.43 -12.25 9.99
C ALA A 37 -19.71 -13.77 9.90
N ILE A 38 -18.68 -14.59 9.65
CA ILE A 38 -18.81 -16.06 9.64
C ILE A 38 -19.25 -16.59 11.02
N PHE A 39 -18.69 -16.02 12.09
CA PHE A 39 -18.98 -16.44 13.46
C PHE A 39 -20.11 -15.63 14.10
N TYR A 40 -20.24 -14.37 13.71
CA TYR A 40 -21.21 -13.41 14.23
C TYR A 40 -21.93 -12.69 13.07
N PRO A 41 -22.88 -13.35 12.39
CA PRO A 41 -23.54 -12.78 11.21
C PRO A 41 -24.40 -11.54 11.53
N SER A 42 -24.77 -11.36 12.80
CA SER A 42 -25.55 -10.21 13.27
C SER A 42 -24.84 -8.86 13.07
N ILE A 43 -23.52 -8.83 12.83
CA ILE A 43 -22.80 -7.57 12.57
C ILE A 43 -23.28 -6.86 11.29
N ASN A 44 -23.85 -7.59 10.32
CA ASN A 44 -24.34 -7.01 9.07
C ASN A 44 -25.66 -6.24 9.25
N THR A 45 -26.43 -6.59 10.29
CA THR A 45 -27.74 -5.99 10.59
C THR A 45 -27.73 -5.11 11.84
N THR A 46 -26.72 -5.25 12.70
CA THR A 46 -26.58 -4.44 13.91
C THR A 46 -26.26 -3.01 13.52
N TRP A 47 -27.19 -2.09 13.78
CA TRP A 47 -27.04 -0.67 13.48
C TRP A 47 -26.27 0.06 14.57
N VAL A 48 -25.26 0.84 14.19
CA VAL A 48 -24.48 1.68 15.09
C VAL A 48 -24.94 3.12 14.90
N THR A 49 -25.74 3.62 15.84
CA THR A 49 -26.33 4.97 15.81
C THR A 49 -25.27 6.07 15.69
N ALA A 50 -24.16 5.95 16.41
CA ALA A 50 -23.08 6.95 16.36
C ALA A 50 -22.42 7.08 14.98
N ALA A 51 -22.42 6.02 14.17
CA ALA A 51 -21.83 6.00 12.84
C ALA A 51 -22.87 6.06 11.71
N ASN A 52 -24.16 6.05 12.05
CA ASN A 52 -25.28 5.95 11.11
C ASN A 52 -25.07 4.86 10.04
N ASN A 53 -24.56 3.70 10.46
CA ASN A 53 -24.24 2.59 9.56
C ASN A 53 -24.29 1.25 10.31
N ASN A 54 -24.21 0.13 9.60
CA ASN A 54 -24.10 -1.19 10.22
C ASN A 54 -22.72 -1.42 10.84
N LEU A 55 -22.66 -2.32 11.82
CA LEU A 55 -21.44 -2.66 12.55
C LEU A 55 -20.35 -3.22 11.61
N ALA A 56 -20.73 -3.95 10.56
CA ALA A 56 -19.81 -4.45 9.55
C ALA A 56 -19.05 -3.32 8.82
N ALA A 57 -19.74 -2.26 8.39
CA ALA A 57 -19.13 -1.09 7.75
C ALA A 57 -18.24 -0.31 8.72
N VAL A 58 -18.65 -0.20 10.00
CA VAL A 58 -17.81 0.42 11.03
C VAL A 58 -16.50 -0.37 11.22
N LEU A 59 -16.57 -1.70 11.34
CA LEU A 59 -15.40 -2.56 11.45
C LEU A 59 -14.50 -2.48 10.21
N TRP A 60 -15.09 -2.46 9.01
CA TRP A 60 -14.35 -2.27 7.76
C TRP A 60 -13.61 -0.93 7.74
N SER A 61 -14.27 0.17 8.11
CA SER A 61 -13.65 1.51 8.13
C SER A 61 -12.46 1.58 9.10
N LEU A 62 -12.60 0.95 10.27
CA LEU A 62 -11.51 0.83 11.24
C LEU A 62 -10.35 0.00 10.68
N ALA A 63 -10.65 -1.08 9.95
CA ALA A 63 -9.64 -1.95 9.38
C ALA A 63 -8.82 -1.25 8.29
N ILE A 64 -9.42 -0.39 7.48
CA ILE A 64 -8.70 0.46 6.51
C ILE A 64 -7.75 1.43 7.22
N CYS A 65 -8.18 2.03 8.33
CA CYS A 65 -7.31 2.89 9.14
C CYS A 65 -6.11 2.11 9.71
N PHE A 66 -6.33 0.88 10.20
CA PHE A 66 -5.24 0.02 10.65
C PHE A 66 -4.31 -0.40 9.51
N GLN A 67 -4.83 -0.74 8.34
CA GLN A 67 -4.02 -1.10 7.17
C GLN A 67 -3.09 0.06 6.83
N SER A 68 -3.63 1.27 6.73
CA SER A 68 -2.87 2.49 6.46
C SER A 68 -1.79 2.73 7.52
N SER A 69 -2.10 2.52 8.79
CA SER A 69 -1.15 2.68 9.90
C SER A 69 0.02 1.69 9.80
N VAL A 70 -0.25 0.43 9.46
CA VAL A 70 0.79 -0.59 9.24
C VAL A 70 1.69 -0.21 8.06
N LEU A 71 1.13 0.32 6.96
CA LEU A 71 1.92 0.79 5.82
C LEU A 71 2.85 1.96 6.18
N VAL A 72 2.39 2.88 7.04
CA VAL A 72 3.24 3.98 7.53
C VAL A 72 4.37 3.45 8.41
N LEU A 73 4.08 2.52 9.33
CA LEU A 73 5.09 1.94 10.23
C LEU A 73 6.13 1.11 9.48
N THR A 74 5.74 0.46 8.39
CA THR A 74 6.63 -0.38 7.58
C THR A 74 7.43 0.40 6.55
N LYS A 75 7.16 1.70 6.36
CA LYS A 75 7.84 2.55 5.36
C LYS A 75 9.36 2.51 5.49
N ASP A 76 9.88 2.64 6.70
CA ASP A 76 11.33 2.73 6.96
C ASP A 76 12.03 1.36 6.83
N MET A 77 11.25 0.27 6.75
CA MET A 77 11.78 -1.07 6.51
C MET A 77 12.06 -1.34 5.02
N GLU A 78 11.70 -0.40 4.14
CA GLU A 78 11.83 -0.51 2.68
C GLU A 78 11.27 -1.82 2.07
N PRO A 79 10.01 -2.21 2.36
CA PRO A 79 9.42 -3.43 1.83
C PRO A 79 9.43 -3.50 0.30
N TYR A 80 9.42 -4.71 -0.24
CA TYR A 80 9.44 -4.95 -1.68
C TYR A 80 8.21 -4.33 -2.35
N LEU A 81 8.43 -3.59 -3.44
CA LEU A 81 7.38 -2.84 -4.12
C LEU A 81 6.18 -3.72 -4.55
N LEU A 82 6.45 -4.96 -4.97
CA LEU A 82 5.40 -5.89 -5.39
C LEU A 82 4.48 -6.34 -4.24
N CYS A 83 4.94 -6.29 -2.99
CA CYS A 83 4.12 -6.64 -1.84
C CYS A 83 2.97 -5.65 -1.60
N TYR A 84 3.02 -4.47 -2.21
CA TYR A 84 1.91 -3.51 -2.17
C TYR A 84 0.77 -3.88 -3.12
N ALA A 85 0.97 -4.76 -4.12
CA ALA A 85 -0.09 -5.09 -5.07
C ALA A 85 -1.31 -5.74 -4.41
N PRO A 86 -1.16 -6.75 -3.52
CA PRO A 86 -2.30 -7.35 -2.82
C PRO A 86 -3.00 -6.36 -1.86
N VAL A 87 -2.23 -5.47 -1.23
CA VAL A 87 -2.73 -4.41 -0.34
C VAL A 87 -3.60 -3.44 -1.14
N LEU A 88 -3.10 -2.95 -2.27
CA LEU A 88 -3.87 -2.07 -3.17
C LEU A 88 -5.12 -2.77 -3.69
N PHE A 89 -5.01 -4.05 -4.07
CA PHE A 89 -6.16 -4.84 -4.50
C PHE A 89 -7.22 -4.93 -3.41
N SER A 90 -6.86 -5.33 -2.19
CA SER A 90 -7.84 -5.50 -1.12
C SER A 90 -8.50 -4.19 -0.71
N SER A 91 -7.73 -3.09 -0.65
CA SER A 91 -8.28 -1.76 -0.37
C SER A 91 -9.24 -1.30 -1.48
N LEU A 92 -8.86 -1.41 -2.75
CA LEU A 92 -9.69 -0.96 -3.88
C LEU A 92 -10.94 -1.82 -4.03
N TYR A 93 -10.79 -3.14 -3.99
CA TYR A 93 -11.91 -4.08 -4.10
C TYR A 93 -12.90 -3.84 -2.97
N SER A 94 -12.45 -3.86 -1.70
CA SER A 94 -13.37 -3.65 -0.57
C SER A 94 -14.01 -2.26 -0.59
N SER A 95 -13.25 -1.22 -0.94
CA SER A 95 -13.78 0.14 -1.07
C SER A 95 -14.85 0.24 -2.13
N ALA A 96 -14.79 -0.53 -3.22
CA ALA A 96 -15.87 -0.54 -4.20
C ALA A 96 -17.22 -0.92 -3.57
N PHE A 97 -17.26 -1.90 -2.65
CA PHE A 97 -18.50 -2.35 -2.01
C PHE A 97 -19.00 -1.46 -0.88
N TYR A 98 -18.14 -0.63 -0.30
CA TYR A 98 -18.54 0.28 0.78
C TYR A 98 -18.72 1.73 0.30
N PHE A 99 -17.97 2.16 -0.71
CA PHE A 99 -17.97 3.54 -1.20
C PHE A 99 -18.87 3.74 -2.42
N LEU A 100 -18.87 2.85 -3.42
CA LEU A 100 -19.73 3.03 -4.60
C LEU A 100 -21.22 3.07 -4.27
N PRO A 101 -21.75 2.29 -3.30
CA PRO A 101 -23.14 2.42 -2.89
C PRO A 101 -23.49 3.81 -2.33
N LEU A 102 -22.53 4.52 -1.73
CA LEU A 102 -22.73 5.91 -1.29
C LEU A 102 -22.92 6.87 -2.48
N LEU A 103 -22.44 6.50 -3.66
CA LEU A 103 -22.64 7.22 -4.92
C LEU A 103 -23.84 6.70 -5.72
N ASN A 104 -24.70 5.86 -5.11
CA ASN A 104 -25.80 5.14 -5.77
C ASN A 104 -25.36 4.20 -6.90
N TYR A 105 -24.14 3.67 -6.84
CA TYR A 105 -23.63 2.66 -7.76
C TYR A 105 -23.41 1.33 -7.05
N THR A 106 -24.01 0.27 -7.58
CA THR A 106 -23.73 -1.10 -7.12
C THR A 106 -22.61 -1.69 -7.96
N PRO A 107 -21.50 -2.15 -7.34
CA PRO A 107 -20.45 -2.85 -8.08
C PRO A 107 -21.03 -4.09 -8.77
N ASN A 108 -20.72 -4.26 -10.06
CA ASN A 108 -20.97 -5.52 -10.77
C ASN A 108 -19.65 -6.25 -10.90
N GLU A 109 -19.54 -7.46 -10.34
CA GLU A 109 -18.30 -8.25 -10.32
C GLU A 109 -18.05 -8.98 -11.64
N ASP A 110 -18.03 -8.23 -12.75
CA ASP A 110 -17.70 -8.76 -14.07
C ASP A 110 -16.19 -8.67 -14.35
N ILE A 111 -15.76 -9.27 -15.46
CA ILE A 111 -14.36 -9.26 -15.89
C ILE A 111 -13.84 -7.83 -16.06
N TRP A 112 -14.69 -6.89 -16.45
CA TRP A 112 -14.33 -5.48 -16.62
C TRP A 112 -14.04 -4.80 -15.29
N PHE A 113 -14.82 -5.08 -14.24
CA PHE A 113 -14.58 -4.58 -12.90
C PHE A 113 -13.22 -5.01 -12.35
N PHE A 114 -12.90 -6.31 -12.45
CA PHE A 114 -11.58 -6.80 -12.05
C PHE A 114 -10.46 -6.23 -12.93
N GLY A 115 -10.70 -6.10 -14.24
CA GLY A 115 -9.77 -5.46 -15.17
C GLY A 115 -9.47 -4.00 -14.82
N ALA A 116 -10.47 -3.23 -14.42
CA ALA A 116 -10.32 -1.85 -13.98
C ALA A 116 -9.48 -1.76 -12.69
N ILE A 117 -9.76 -2.63 -11.70
CA ILE A 117 -8.97 -2.69 -10.46
C ILE A 117 -7.50 -3.01 -10.77
N ILE A 118 -7.23 -4.03 -11.58
CA ILE A 118 -5.86 -4.42 -11.96
C ILE A 118 -5.17 -3.26 -12.70
N GLY A 119 -5.88 -2.58 -13.61
CA GLY A 119 -5.36 -1.42 -14.32
C GLY A 119 -4.95 -0.28 -13.39
N ILE A 120 -5.79 0.03 -12.40
CA ILE A 120 -5.48 1.04 -11.36
C ILE A 120 -4.25 0.62 -10.55
N ILE A 121 -4.14 -0.65 -10.15
CA ILE A 121 -2.99 -1.16 -9.38
C ILE A 121 -1.70 -1.01 -10.15
N ILE A 122 -1.69 -1.38 -11.44
CA ILE A 122 -0.49 -1.25 -12.30
C ILE A 122 -0.06 0.21 -12.37
N LEU A 123 -1.02 1.13 -12.55
CA LEU A 123 -0.75 2.57 -12.58
C LEU A 123 -0.21 3.07 -11.23
N MET A 124 -0.79 2.64 -10.11
CA MET A 124 -0.33 3.01 -8.77
C MET A 124 1.07 2.48 -8.46
N ILE A 125 1.38 1.22 -8.80
CA ILE A 125 2.72 0.66 -8.63
C ILE A 125 3.73 1.39 -9.52
N GLY A 126 3.36 1.69 -10.77
CA GLY A 126 4.17 2.47 -11.69
C GLY A 126 4.50 3.85 -11.13
N THR A 127 3.49 4.59 -10.67
CA THR A 127 3.68 5.91 -10.07
C THR A 127 4.51 5.86 -8.79
N MET A 128 4.33 4.85 -7.94
CA MET A 128 5.20 4.61 -6.77
C MET A 128 6.67 4.39 -7.18
N TYR A 129 6.92 3.58 -8.21
CA TYR A 129 8.26 3.31 -8.73
C TYR A 129 8.93 4.58 -9.26
N TYR A 130 8.25 5.33 -10.13
CA TYR A 130 8.77 6.57 -10.70
C TYR A 130 9.03 7.63 -9.64
N THR A 131 8.12 7.76 -8.66
CA THR A 131 8.32 8.69 -7.53
C THR A 131 9.55 8.31 -6.71
N LYS A 132 9.77 7.01 -6.44
CA LYS A 132 10.97 6.53 -5.74
C LYS A 132 12.24 6.86 -6.51
N LEU A 133 12.26 6.67 -7.83
CA LEU A 133 13.40 7.03 -8.68
C LEU A 133 13.66 8.53 -8.67
N TYR A 134 12.60 9.34 -8.80
CA TYR A 134 12.68 10.79 -8.80
C TYR A 134 13.29 11.34 -7.49
N VAL A 135 12.81 10.85 -6.34
CA VAL A 135 13.34 11.23 -5.02
C VAL A 135 14.80 10.81 -4.87
N LYS A 136 15.19 9.61 -5.36
CA LYS A 136 16.59 9.18 -5.36
C LYS A 136 17.48 10.09 -6.22
N ALA A 137 17.01 10.49 -7.40
CA ALA A 137 17.74 11.40 -8.27
C ALA A 137 17.96 12.77 -7.63
N LEU A 138 16.95 13.32 -6.95
CA LEU A 138 17.07 14.57 -6.20
C LEU A 138 18.10 14.48 -5.07
N LYS A 139 18.04 13.42 -4.24
CA LYS A 139 19.02 13.20 -3.17
C LYS A 139 20.46 13.08 -3.69
N LEU A 140 20.65 12.41 -4.83
CA LEU A 140 21.97 12.31 -5.48
C LEU A 140 22.47 13.64 -6.02
N ARG A 141 21.56 14.49 -6.51
CA ARG A 141 21.88 15.86 -6.97
C ARG A 141 22.30 16.74 -5.79
N GLU A 142 21.54 16.71 -4.71
CA GLU A 142 21.87 17.44 -3.47
C GLU A 142 23.22 16.99 -2.89
N GLY A 143 23.47 15.68 -2.85
CA GLY A 143 24.74 15.13 -2.36
C GLY A 143 25.94 15.59 -3.19
N ARG A 144 25.79 15.69 -4.52
CA ARG A 144 26.85 16.23 -5.39
C ARG A 144 27.10 17.71 -5.14
N LEU A 145 26.04 18.52 -5.06
CA LEU A 145 26.16 19.96 -4.78
C LEU A 145 26.85 20.24 -3.45
N LYS A 146 26.51 19.49 -2.39
CA LYS A 146 27.16 19.62 -1.08
C LYS A 146 28.65 19.31 -1.15
N ARG A 147 29.05 18.21 -1.81
CA ARG A 147 30.47 17.84 -1.95
C ARG A 147 31.26 18.89 -2.73
N SER A 148 30.73 19.38 -3.85
CA SER A 148 31.40 20.42 -4.63
C SER A 148 31.59 21.71 -3.83
N LEU A 149 30.62 22.10 -2.99
CA LEU A 149 30.77 23.25 -2.10
C LEU A 149 31.82 23.01 -1.00
N GLU A 150 31.85 21.82 -0.39
CA GLU A 150 32.86 21.45 0.61
C GLU A 150 34.28 21.45 0.04
N GLU A 151 34.46 21.04 -1.21
CA GLU A 151 35.74 21.08 -1.92
C GLU A 151 36.20 22.53 -2.15
N ILE A 152 35.33 23.40 -2.65
CA ILE A 152 35.64 24.82 -2.88
C ILE A 152 35.99 25.57 -1.58
N ILE A 153 35.31 25.24 -0.47
CA ILE A 153 35.58 25.85 0.84
C ILE A 153 36.94 25.39 1.40
N LYS A 154 37.38 24.16 1.11
CA LYS A 154 38.67 23.64 1.57
C LYS A 154 39.87 24.14 0.77
N GLU A 155 39.65 24.60 -0.47
CA GLU A 155 40.69 25.17 -1.33
C GLU A 155 40.97 26.66 -1.06
N ASN A 156 40.11 27.35 -0.30
CA ASN A 156 40.30 28.72 0.18
C ASN A 156 40.70 28.77 1.66
#